data_AF-A0A7S1JNH4-F1
#
_entry.id   AF-A0A7S1JNH4-F1
#
_cell.length_a   1.000
_cell.length_b   1.000
_cell.length_c   1.000
_cell.angle_alpha   90.00
_cell.angle_beta   90.00
_cell.angle_gamma   90.00
#
_symmetry.space_group_name_H-M   'P 1'
#
loop_
_entity.id
_entity.type
_entity.pdbx_description
1 polymer ?
#
loop_
_entity_poly.entity_id
_entity_poly.type
_entity_poly.pdbx_seq_one_letter_code
_entity_poly.pdbx_strand_id
1 'polypeptide(L)'
;MTSSASVLTFLRLPSLPIFQQLLLEEALYRTTPPQAAWVLLNWGAGWAAKPTVVLGISGKPQQLVHVDNATEDGIPLVRRYSGGGTVLVDENVLLCSMILPKSFTGVEPFPRPVMRWTGRLYEGVFGAPSGFGVAENDYVVRMADGSMRKVAGNAQSFTKDRFVHHTSFLWKVDDGRMGRYLTLPQRQPQYRANRTHSDFLTGISTAFPDTFSSPQALLHATQEVITEEALRKGFQVAEVALSASSKELSHFDGLIAQLCYDKPKLRSTFFVDGTGAPLPEEANGRYERLLYDAFRSAECRAFLDGQGRSDLGLVV
;
A
#
# COMPACT_ATOMS: atom_id res chain seq x y z
N MET A 1 -21.82 -17.26 -25.34
CA MET A 1 -21.22 -16.10 -24.65
C MET A 1 -19.99 -16.62 -23.92
N THR A 2 -18.80 -16.41 -24.49
CA THR A 2 -17.54 -16.71 -23.81
C THR A 2 -17.40 -15.73 -22.65
N SER A 3 -17.57 -16.21 -21.41
CA SER A 3 -17.19 -15.43 -20.23
C SER A 3 -15.73 -15.03 -20.40
N SER A 4 -15.42 -13.73 -20.52
CA SER A 4 -14.04 -13.28 -20.50
C SER A 4 -13.43 -13.74 -19.17
N ALA A 5 -12.24 -14.33 -19.22
CA ALA A 5 -11.54 -14.71 -18.00
C ALA A 5 -11.32 -13.47 -17.13
N SER A 6 -11.48 -13.60 -15.81
CA SER A 6 -11.17 -12.50 -14.90
C SER A 6 -9.66 -12.29 -14.85
N VAL A 7 -9.19 -11.05 -14.86
CA VAL A 7 -7.76 -10.72 -14.85
C VAL A 7 -7.38 -10.15 -13.48
N LEU A 8 -6.27 -10.63 -12.91
CA LEU A 8 -5.57 -9.99 -11.80
C LEU A 8 -4.37 -9.22 -12.36
N THR A 9 -4.32 -7.92 -12.09
CA THR A 9 -3.28 -7.06 -12.61
C THR A 9 -2.30 -6.65 -11.51
N PHE A 10 -1.02 -6.97 -11.69
CA PHE A 10 0.07 -6.42 -10.88
C PHE A 10 0.47 -5.05 -11.40
N LEU A 11 0.58 -4.09 -10.49
CA LEU A 11 1.17 -2.78 -10.71
C LEU A 11 2.47 -2.70 -9.92
N ARG A 12 3.61 -2.80 -10.60
CA ARG A 12 4.91 -2.58 -9.98
C ARG A 12 5.23 -1.11 -10.01
N LEU A 13 5.44 -0.54 -8.83
CA LEU A 13 5.61 0.88 -8.58
C LEU A 13 6.99 1.15 -7.95
N PRO A 14 8.11 0.77 -8.61
CA PRO A 14 9.45 1.02 -8.10
C PRO A 14 9.58 2.48 -7.68
N SER A 15 9.76 2.71 -6.38
CA SER A 15 10.13 4.04 -5.91
C SER A 15 9.08 5.14 -6.07
N LEU A 16 7.81 4.80 -6.35
CA LEU A 16 6.72 5.78 -6.38
C LEU A 16 6.53 6.35 -4.96
N PRO A 17 6.46 7.68 -4.78
CA PRO A 17 6.22 8.22 -3.45
C PRO A 17 4.85 7.80 -2.94
N ILE A 18 4.76 7.58 -1.62
CA ILE A 18 3.57 6.97 -1.00
C ILE A 18 2.29 7.75 -1.26
N PHE A 19 2.37 9.06 -1.34
CA PHE A 19 1.21 9.89 -1.60
C PHE A 19 0.60 9.59 -2.98
N GLN A 20 1.41 9.55 -4.04
CA GLN A 20 1.01 9.18 -5.40
C GLN A 20 0.44 7.76 -5.45
N GLN A 21 1.07 6.81 -4.75
CA GLN A 21 0.54 5.45 -4.67
C GLN A 21 -0.85 5.43 -4.03
N LEU A 22 -1.06 6.15 -2.92
CA LEU A 22 -2.36 6.17 -2.23
C LEU A 22 -3.46 6.81 -3.09
N LEU A 23 -3.12 7.84 -3.88
CA LEU A 23 -4.08 8.41 -4.84
C LEU A 23 -4.46 7.40 -5.94
N LEU A 24 -3.47 6.68 -6.51
CA LEU A 24 -3.74 5.61 -7.47
C LEU A 24 -4.60 4.52 -6.85
N GLU A 25 -4.22 4.06 -5.66
CA GLU A 25 -4.90 3.00 -4.94
C GLU A 25 -6.35 3.38 -4.65
N GLU A 26 -6.60 4.61 -4.16
CA GLU A 26 -7.94 5.14 -3.93
C GLU A 26 -8.74 5.23 -5.23
N ALA A 27 -8.12 5.71 -6.30
CA ALA A 27 -8.75 5.80 -7.61
C ALA A 27 -9.16 4.41 -8.11
N LEU A 28 -8.23 3.46 -8.18
CA LEU A 28 -8.51 2.08 -8.56
C LEU A 28 -9.63 1.47 -7.69
N TYR A 29 -9.55 1.66 -6.37
CA TYR A 29 -10.52 1.14 -5.41
C TYR A 29 -11.91 1.78 -5.50
N ARG A 30 -12.06 2.99 -6.03
CA ARG A 30 -13.35 3.69 -6.12
C ARG A 30 -13.93 3.74 -7.52
N THR A 31 -13.09 3.66 -8.55
CA THR A 31 -13.52 3.95 -9.93
C THR A 31 -13.59 2.71 -10.81
N THR A 32 -12.79 1.69 -10.55
CA THR A 32 -12.81 0.45 -11.35
C THR A 32 -14.04 -0.41 -11.01
N PRO A 33 -14.51 -1.25 -11.94
CA PRO A 33 -15.61 -2.18 -11.68
C PRO A 33 -15.36 -3.08 -10.45
N PRO A 34 -16.37 -3.45 -9.66
CA PRO A 34 -16.20 -4.24 -8.43
C PRO A 34 -15.43 -5.56 -8.61
N GLN A 35 -15.51 -6.16 -9.79
CA GLN A 35 -14.82 -7.41 -10.18
C GLN A 35 -13.34 -7.23 -10.54
N ALA A 36 -12.85 -6.00 -10.69
CA ALA A 36 -11.46 -5.75 -11.02
C ALA A 36 -10.56 -6.15 -9.84
N ALA A 37 -9.45 -6.85 -10.14
CA ALA A 37 -8.48 -7.31 -9.16
C ALA A 37 -7.12 -6.66 -9.44
N TRP A 38 -6.58 -5.95 -8.45
CA TRP A 38 -5.31 -5.23 -8.56
C TRP A 38 -4.40 -5.57 -7.40
N VAL A 39 -3.11 -5.70 -7.67
CA VAL A 39 -2.06 -5.79 -6.66
C VAL A 39 -0.98 -4.77 -6.94
N LEU A 40 -0.78 -3.83 -6.02
CA LEU A 40 0.26 -2.80 -6.13
C LEU A 40 1.46 -3.25 -5.29
N LEU A 41 2.65 -3.24 -5.90
CA LEU A 41 3.91 -3.61 -5.25
C LEU A 41 4.89 -2.43 -5.34
N ASN A 42 5.30 -1.90 -4.20
CA ASN A 42 6.25 -0.80 -4.10
C ASN A 42 7.32 -1.10 -3.05
N TRP A 43 8.58 -1.18 -3.44
CA TRP A 43 9.70 -1.48 -2.55
C TRP A 43 10.32 -0.23 -1.91
N GLY A 44 9.47 0.66 -1.41
CA GLY A 44 9.87 1.88 -0.71
C GLY A 44 10.04 3.05 -1.66
N ALA A 45 9.70 4.25 -1.17
CA ALA A 45 9.91 5.50 -1.87
C ALA A 45 11.39 5.54 -2.30
N GLY A 46 11.65 5.94 -3.55
CA GLY A 46 13.02 5.89 -4.07
C GLY A 46 14.03 6.50 -3.12
N TRP A 47 15.27 6.05 -3.24
CA TRP A 47 16.46 6.47 -2.49
C TRP A 47 16.68 8.00 -2.32
N ALA A 48 15.82 8.85 -2.89
CA ALA A 48 15.81 10.30 -2.77
C ALA A 48 14.55 10.92 -2.11
N ALA A 49 13.57 10.13 -1.64
CA ALA A 49 12.33 10.66 -1.05
C ALA A 49 12.45 10.84 0.47
N LYS A 50 12.00 12.00 0.98
CA LYS A 50 11.86 12.21 2.44
C LYS A 50 10.89 11.18 3.04
N PRO A 51 11.13 10.72 4.28
CA PRO A 51 10.17 9.86 4.96
C PRO A 51 8.82 10.60 5.11
N THR A 52 7.72 9.85 5.12
CA THR A 52 6.36 10.40 5.16
C THR A 52 5.56 9.74 6.27
N VAL A 53 4.87 10.53 7.08
CA VAL A 53 3.93 10.00 8.08
C VAL A 53 2.56 9.82 7.44
N VAL A 54 2.02 8.60 7.47
CA VAL A 54 0.71 8.26 6.91
C VAL A 54 -0.28 7.94 8.03
N LEU A 55 -1.23 8.84 8.23
CA LEU A 55 -2.33 8.75 9.19
C LEU A 55 -3.50 7.97 8.59
N GLY A 56 -4.19 7.17 9.42
CA GLY A 56 -5.50 6.62 9.05
C GLY A 56 -6.55 7.73 8.91
N ILE A 57 -7.67 7.44 8.24
CA ILE A 57 -8.73 8.43 7.95
C ILE A 57 -9.25 9.17 9.19
N SER A 58 -9.25 8.52 10.37
CA SER A 58 -9.68 9.11 11.65
C SER A 58 -8.51 9.52 12.57
N GLY A 59 -7.27 9.43 12.09
CA GLY A 59 -6.08 9.76 12.86
C GLY A 59 -6.02 11.23 13.23
N LYS A 60 -5.51 11.52 14.43
CA LYS A 60 -5.28 12.88 14.93
C LYS A 60 -3.78 13.09 15.10
N PRO A 61 -3.13 13.98 14.31
CA PRO A 61 -1.68 14.14 14.35
C PRO A 61 -1.14 14.39 15.75
N GLN A 62 -1.77 15.28 16.53
CA GLN A 62 -1.34 15.65 17.88
C GLN A 62 -1.34 14.49 18.88
N GLN A 63 -2.04 13.38 18.57
CA GLN A 63 -2.06 12.19 19.40
C GLN A 63 -1.08 11.10 18.91
N LEU A 64 -0.68 11.16 17.65
CA LEU A 64 -0.02 10.07 16.92
C LEU A 64 1.37 10.44 16.40
N VAL A 65 1.69 11.74 16.37
CA VAL A 65 2.86 12.31 15.73
C VAL A 65 3.48 13.36 16.65
N HIS A 66 4.82 13.36 16.72
CA HIS A 66 5.57 14.49 17.27
C HIS A 66 5.58 15.62 16.23
N VAL A 67 4.50 16.40 16.19
CA VAL A 67 4.22 17.41 15.15
C VAL A 67 5.34 18.44 15.00
N ASP A 68 5.91 18.89 16.11
CA ASP A 68 7.00 19.88 16.09
C ASP A 68 8.24 19.34 15.38
N ASN A 69 8.66 18.11 15.71
CA ASN A 69 9.78 17.43 15.05
C ASN A 69 9.51 17.21 13.56
N ALA A 70 8.29 16.77 13.21
CA ALA A 70 7.91 16.57 11.81
C ALA A 70 7.92 17.88 11.02
N THR A 71 7.54 19.00 11.65
CA THR A 71 7.53 20.32 11.02
C THR A 71 8.94 20.87 10.85
N GLU A 72 9.78 20.76 11.89
CA GLU A 72 11.20 21.16 11.88
C GLU A 72 11.97 20.48 10.73
N ASP A 73 11.77 19.17 10.55
CA ASP A 73 12.49 18.39 9.54
C ASP A 73 11.80 18.41 8.15
N GLY A 74 10.63 19.04 8.06
CA GLY A 74 9.81 19.09 6.85
C GLY A 74 9.36 17.70 6.39
N ILE A 75 8.89 16.88 7.34
CA ILE A 75 8.29 15.56 7.12
C ILE A 75 6.80 15.73 6.78
N PRO A 76 6.36 15.29 5.59
CA PRO A 76 4.96 15.40 5.21
C PRO A 76 4.05 14.49 6.05
N LEU A 77 2.86 15.01 6.36
CA LEU A 77 1.77 14.25 6.97
C LEU A 77 0.67 14.01 5.93
N VAL A 78 0.41 12.74 5.63
CA VAL A 78 -0.63 12.31 4.69
C VAL A 78 -1.76 11.64 5.47
N ARG A 79 -3.00 12.06 5.23
CA ARG A 79 -4.17 11.29 5.63
C ARG A 79 -4.55 10.37 4.48
N ARG A 80 -4.70 9.07 4.74
CA ARG A 80 -5.16 8.10 3.74
C ARG A 80 -6.66 7.83 3.87
N TYR A 81 -7.24 7.30 2.79
CA TYR A 81 -8.66 6.96 2.69
C TYR A 81 -9.12 5.73 3.49
N SER A 82 -8.19 4.91 3.99
CA SER A 82 -8.48 3.69 4.77
C SER A 82 -8.40 3.93 6.29
N GLY A 83 -9.00 3.01 7.06
CA GLY A 83 -8.91 3.02 8.53
C GLY A 83 -7.55 2.55 9.05
N GLY A 84 -7.44 2.34 10.37
CA GLY A 84 -6.23 1.80 11.01
C GLY A 84 -5.29 2.87 11.60
N GLY A 85 -4.11 2.43 12.05
CA GLY A 85 -3.14 3.26 12.76
C GLY A 85 -2.29 4.17 11.86
N THR A 86 -1.29 4.81 12.46
CA THR A 86 -0.30 5.65 11.77
C THR A 86 0.96 4.86 11.50
N VAL A 87 1.58 5.10 10.33
CA VAL A 87 2.87 4.52 9.96
C VAL A 87 3.83 5.61 9.47
N LEU A 88 5.12 5.42 9.68
CA LEU A 88 6.17 6.17 9.02
C LEU A 88 6.61 5.34 7.81
N VAL A 89 6.53 5.91 6.61
CA VAL A 89 6.93 5.25 5.36
C VAL A 89 8.21 5.88 4.86
N ASP A 90 9.23 5.06 4.69
CA ASP A 90 10.56 5.45 4.24
C ASP A 90 11.20 4.35 3.36
N GLU A 91 12.50 4.43 3.12
CA GLU A 91 13.26 3.47 2.30
C GLU A 91 13.27 2.04 2.86
N ASN A 92 12.93 1.86 4.14
CA ASN A 92 12.88 0.56 4.81
C ASN A 92 11.46 -0.01 4.89
N VAL A 93 10.47 0.63 4.27
CA VAL A 93 9.08 0.16 4.25
C VAL A 93 8.68 -0.30 2.86
N LEU A 94 8.27 -1.56 2.76
CA LEU A 94 7.77 -2.16 1.52
C LEU A 94 6.24 -2.22 1.59
N LEU A 95 5.59 -1.90 0.48
CA LEU A 95 4.16 -1.77 0.41
C LEU A 95 3.59 -2.78 -0.57
N CYS A 96 2.59 -3.52 -0.09
CA CYS A 96 1.77 -4.40 -0.92
C CYS A 96 0.31 -4.05 -0.69
N SER A 97 -0.40 -3.66 -1.74
CA SER A 97 -1.83 -3.35 -1.67
C SER A 97 -2.62 -4.28 -2.55
N MET A 98 -3.61 -4.97 -1.97
CA MET A 98 -4.48 -5.90 -2.67
C MET A 98 -5.89 -5.29 -2.75
N ILE A 99 -6.31 -4.88 -3.94
CA ILE A 99 -7.70 -4.49 -4.23
C ILE A 99 -8.35 -5.70 -4.88
N LEU A 100 -9.08 -6.50 -4.11
CA LEU A 100 -9.58 -7.80 -4.57
C LEU A 100 -11.09 -7.91 -4.42
N PRO A 101 -11.78 -8.49 -5.42
CA PRO A 101 -13.19 -8.80 -5.29
C PRO A 101 -13.40 -9.97 -4.34
N LYS A 102 -14.60 -10.01 -3.73
CA LYS A 102 -15.08 -11.16 -2.96
C LYS A 102 -15.02 -12.46 -3.78
N SER A 103 -15.26 -12.40 -5.09
CA SER A 103 -15.18 -13.55 -5.99
C SER A 103 -13.76 -14.14 -6.11
N PHE A 104 -12.71 -13.33 -5.94
CA PHE A 104 -11.34 -13.82 -5.90
C PHE A 104 -11.08 -14.56 -4.59
N THR A 105 -11.35 -13.95 -3.45
CA THR A 105 -10.95 -14.53 -2.15
C THR A 105 -11.91 -15.61 -1.64
N GLY A 106 -13.20 -15.53 -1.99
CA GLY A 106 -14.25 -16.37 -1.44
C GLY A 106 -14.62 -16.04 0.01
N VAL A 107 -14.10 -14.95 0.58
CA VAL A 107 -14.41 -14.52 1.95
C VAL A 107 -15.23 -13.24 1.94
N GLU A 108 -16.07 -13.07 2.95
CA GLU A 108 -16.79 -11.81 3.13
C GLU A 108 -15.81 -10.65 3.33
N PRO A 109 -16.02 -9.48 2.67
CA PRO A 109 -15.18 -8.29 2.79
C PRO A 109 -15.38 -7.61 4.15
N PHE A 110 -14.91 -8.28 5.20
CA PHE A 110 -14.85 -7.79 6.58
C PHE A 110 -13.44 -7.97 7.14
N PRO A 111 -13.06 -7.22 8.20
CA PRO A 111 -11.69 -7.21 8.71
C PRO A 111 -11.12 -8.60 9.03
N ARG A 112 -11.81 -9.38 9.87
CA ARG A 112 -11.29 -10.68 10.34
C ARG A 112 -11.19 -11.74 9.24
N PRO A 113 -12.21 -11.96 8.37
CA PRO A 113 -12.08 -12.90 7.26
C PRO A 113 -10.95 -12.53 6.30
N VAL A 114 -10.82 -11.26 5.93
CA VAL A 114 -9.75 -10.79 5.04
C VAL A 114 -8.39 -10.97 5.70
N MET A 115 -8.20 -10.55 6.95
CA MET A 115 -6.93 -10.75 7.69
C MET A 115 -6.50 -12.21 7.75
N ARG A 116 -7.45 -13.14 7.95
CA ARG A 116 -7.15 -14.58 7.96
C ARG A 116 -6.78 -15.10 6.58
N TRP A 117 -7.44 -14.60 5.54
CA TRP A 117 -7.16 -15.01 4.16
C TRP A 117 -5.78 -14.50 3.72
N THR A 118 -5.47 -13.23 3.95
CA THR A 118 -4.16 -12.64 3.62
C THR A 118 -3.05 -13.21 4.49
N GLY A 119 -3.33 -13.54 5.76
CA GLY A 119 -2.39 -14.25 6.63
C GLY A 119 -1.92 -15.57 6.03
N ARG A 120 -2.86 -16.42 5.58
CA ARG A 120 -2.51 -17.70 4.91
C ARG A 120 -1.78 -17.50 3.58
N LEU A 121 -2.13 -16.46 2.84
CA LEU A 121 -1.42 -16.11 1.62
C LEU A 121 0.05 -15.79 1.91
N TYR A 122 0.31 -14.95 2.92
CA TYR A 122 1.68 -14.61 3.31
C TYR A 122 2.42 -15.76 4.01
N GLU A 123 1.74 -16.69 4.69
CA GLU A 123 2.38 -17.94 5.15
C GLU A 123 3.04 -18.69 3.98
N GLY A 124 2.44 -18.67 2.78
CA GLY A 124 3.06 -19.20 1.56
C GLY A 124 4.32 -18.45 1.12
N VAL A 125 4.38 -17.13 1.36
CA VAL A 125 5.52 -16.28 1.01
C VAL A 125 6.71 -16.51 1.94
N PHE A 126 6.45 -16.62 3.24
CA PHE A 126 7.50 -16.84 4.25
C PHE A 126 7.88 -18.32 4.42
N GLY A 127 7.08 -19.24 3.88
CA GLY A 127 7.24 -20.68 4.04
C GLY A 127 6.78 -21.18 5.43
N ALA A 128 6.69 -22.50 5.59
CA ALA A 128 6.36 -23.13 6.87
C ALA A 128 7.36 -24.26 7.20
N PRO A 129 7.83 -24.37 8.46
CA PRO A 129 7.59 -23.45 9.59
C PRO A 129 8.54 -22.24 9.55
N SER A 130 8.01 -21.03 9.41
CA SER A 130 8.79 -19.77 9.42
C SER A 130 8.64 -18.95 10.71
N GLY A 131 7.70 -19.32 11.58
CA GLY A 131 7.32 -18.51 12.73
C GLY A 131 6.50 -17.27 12.39
N PHE A 132 6.22 -17.01 11.10
CA PHE A 132 5.27 -15.99 10.65
C PHE A 132 3.85 -16.30 11.15
N GLY A 133 3.06 -15.27 11.40
CA GLY A 133 1.65 -15.41 11.73
C GLY A 133 0.90 -14.08 11.81
N VAL A 134 -0.35 -14.16 12.25
CA VAL A 134 -1.24 -13.01 12.42
C VAL A 134 -1.55 -12.79 13.89
N ALA A 135 -1.35 -11.57 14.39
CA ALA A 135 -1.80 -11.15 15.71
C ALA A 135 -2.67 -9.89 15.58
N GLU A 136 -3.96 -10.05 15.88
CA GLU A 136 -4.97 -9.00 15.66
C GLU A 136 -4.98 -8.50 14.21
N ASN A 137 -4.48 -7.29 13.95
CA ASN A 137 -4.40 -6.67 12.62
C ASN A 137 -2.97 -6.59 12.07
N ASP A 138 -2.01 -7.24 12.75
CA ASP A 138 -0.59 -7.17 12.42
C ASP A 138 -0.08 -8.52 11.91
N TYR A 139 0.95 -8.47 11.07
CA TYR A 139 1.78 -9.63 10.81
C TYR A 139 2.95 -9.65 11.77
N VAL A 140 3.16 -10.82 12.35
CA VAL A 140 4.13 -11.06 13.41
C VAL A 140 5.02 -12.23 13.08
N VAL A 141 6.15 -12.29 13.76
CA VAL A 141 7.07 -13.42 13.75
C VAL A 141 7.38 -13.83 15.19
N ARG A 142 7.48 -15.13 15.44
CA ARG A 142 8.05 -15.68 16.67
C ARG A 142 9.57 -15.77 16.52
N MET A 143 10.29 -14.97 17.31
CA MET A 143 11.74 -14.94 17.34
C MET A 143 12.30 -16.14 18.11
N ALA A 144 13.61 -16.42 17.94
CA ALA A 144 14.31 -17.52 18.61
C ALA A 144 14.28 -17.42 20.15
N ASP A 145 14.22 -16.21 20.70
CA ASP A 145 14.05 -15.94 22.14
C ASP A 145 12.61 -16.19 22.65
N GLY A 146 11.72 -16.66 21.78
CA GLY A 146 10.30 -16.92 22.07
C GLY A 146 9.42 -15.68 21.99
N SER A 147 9.99 -14.48 21.83
CA SER A 147 9.24 -13.23 21.72
C SER A 147 8.46 -13.16 20.42
N MET A 148 7.28 -12.52 20.47
CA MET A 148 6.47 -12.25 19.29
C MET A 148 6.64 -10.79 18.89
N ARG A 149 7.19 -10.55 17.69
CA ARG A 149 7.51 -9.21 17.18
C ARG A 149 6.73 -8.92 15.91
N LYS A 150 6.29 -7.68 15.76
CA LYS A 150 5.58 -7.21 14.57
C LYS A 150 6.56 -6.91 13.44
N VAL A 151 6.26 -7.45 12.26
CA VAL A 151 7.03 -7.22 11.02
C VAL A 151 6.25 -6.41 9.99
N ALA A 152 4.91 -6.35 10.10
CA ALA A 152 4.10 -5.53 9.21
C ALA A 152 2.81 -5.04 9.85
N GLY A 153 2.37 -3.84 9.45
CA GLY A 153 1.07 -3.27 9.80
C GLY A 153 0.11 -3.30 8.63
N ASN A 154 -1.17 -3.55 8.91
CA ASN A 154 -2.21 -3.61 7.90
C ASN A 154 -3.30 -2.56 8.09
N ALA A 155 -3.89 -2.13 6.99
CA ALA A 155 -5.10 -1.32 6.98
C ALA A 155 -6.00 -1.71 5.79
N GLN A 156 -7.30 -1.49 5.97
CA GLN A 156 -8.32 -2.01 5.07
C GLN A 156 -9.44 -0.99 4.83
N SER A 157 -10.10 -1.12 3.69
CA SER A 157 -11.36 -0.46 3.35
C SER A 157 -12.26 -1.45 2.61
N PHE A 158 -13.57 -1.33 2.78
CA PHE A 158 -14.53 -2.33 2.32
C PHE A 158 -15.68 -1.70 1.54
N THR A 159 -16.11 -2.39 0.49
CA THR A 159 -17.44 -2.25 -0.10
C THR A 159 -18.17 -3.59 0.00
N LYS A 160 -19.39 -3.67 -0.53
CA LYS A 160 -20.18 -4.90 -0.52
C LYS A 160 -19.47 -6.07 -1.23
N ASP A 161 -18.82 -5.80 -2.35
CA ASP A 161 -18.34 -6.84 -3.27
C ASP A 161 -16.82 -6.89 -3.41
N ARG A 162 -16.08 -5.98 -2.77
CA ARG A 162 -14.62 -5.96 -2.77
C ARG A 162 -14.04 -5.30 -1.52
N PHE A 163 -12.74 -5.46 -1.36
CA PHE A 163 -11.97 -4.78 -0.32
C PHE A 163 -10.64 -4.29 -0.87
N VAL A 164 -10.02 -3.36 -0.13
CA VAL A 164 -8.58 -3.13 -0.19
C VAL A 164 -7.95 -3.60 1.11
N HIS A 165 -6.83 -4.29 1.00
CA HIS A 165 -5.96 -4.64 2.12
C HIS A 165 -4.55 -4.21 1.73
N HIS A 166 -4.03 -3.19 2.41
CA HIS A 166 -2.64 -2.78 2.22
C HIS A 166 -1.79 -3.10 3.44
N THR A 167 -0.58 -3.57 3.14
CA THR A 167 0.41 -4.03 4.11
C THR A 167 1.64 -3.16 3.97
N SER A 168 2.17 -2.74 5.12
CA SER A 168 3.45 -2.04 5.26
C SER A 168 4.44 -2.97 5.97
N PHE A 169 5.33 -3.61 5.19
CA PHE A 169 6.37 -4.49 5.70
C PHE A 169 7.60 -3.67 6.11
N LEU A 170 8.12 -3.93 7.30
CA LEU A 170 9.37 -3.34 7.78
C LEU A 170 10.53 -4.17 7.26
N TRP A 171 11.26 -3.72 6.25
CA TRP A 171 12.49 -4.39 5.82
C TRP A 171 13.56 -4.32 6.91
N LYS A 172 13.75 -3.12 7.46
CA LYS A 172 14.58 -2.80 8.62
C LYS A 172 13.82 -1.87 9.55
N VAL A 173 14.12 -1.92 10.84
CA VAL A 173 13.54 -1.01 11.84
C VAL A 173 14.53 0.12 12.10
N ASP A 174 14.08 1.35 11.89
CA ASP A 174 14.78 2.56 12.34
C ASP A 174 14.05 3.12 13.57
N ASP A 175 14.39 2.58 14.74
CA ASP A 175 13.75 2.92 16.02
C ASP A 175 13.92 4.41 16.37
N GLY A 176 15.08 4.98 16.05
CA GLY A 176 15.37 6.40 16.29
C GLY A 176 14.46 7.31 15.46
N ARG A 177 14.32 7.01 14.17
CA ARG A 177 13.44 7.77 13.27
C ARG A 177 11.96 7.60 13.63
N MET A 178 11.53 6.37 13.96
CA MET A 178 10.16 6.13 14.43
C MET A 178 9.88 6.87 15.74
N GLY A 179 10.78 6.81 16.72
CA GLY A 179 10.64 7.53 18.00
C GLY A 179 10.69 9.06 17.85
N ARG A 180 11.41 9.58 16.85
CA ARG A 180 11.45 11.02 16.56
C ARG A 180 10.11 11.54 16.03
N TYR A 181 9.39 10.76 15.22
CA TYR A 181 8.18 11.24 14.53
C TYR A 181 6.86 10.66 15.05
N LEU A 182 6.85 9.47 15.64
CA LEU A 182 5.63 8.78 16.08
C LEU A 182 5.54 8.70 17.59
N THR A 183 4.37 9.01 18.13
CA THR A 183 4.06 8.78 19.54
C THR A 183 3.73 7.30 19.79
N LEU A 184 3.74 6.88 21.06
CA LEU A 184 3.12 5.61 21.44
C LEU A 184 1.58 5.74 21.37
N PRO A 185 0.88 4.92 20.57
CA PRO A 185 -0.55 5.05 20.42
C PRO A 185 -1.27 4.64 21.71
N GLN A 186 -2.22 5.46 22.18
CA GLN A 186 -3.05 5.16 23.35
C GLN A 186 -3.83 3.85 23.20
N ARG A 187 -4.22 3.50 21.96
CA ARG A 187 -4.81 2.22 21.60
C ARG A 187 -3.77 1.39 20.87
N GLN A 188 -3.30 0.35 21.54
CA GLN A 188 -2.36 -0.63 21.00
C GLN A 188 -2.97 -2.02 21.08
N PRO A 189 -2.53 -2.97 20.23
CA PRO A 189 -2.97 -4.36 20.35
C PRO A 189 -2.53 -4.93 21.70
N GLN A 190 -3.33 -5.85 22.26
CA GLN A 190 -3.10 -6.41 23.58
C GLN A 190 -1.73 -7.08 23.68
N TYR A 191 -1.30 -7.75 22.61
CA TYR A 191 -0.01 -8.44 22.55
C TYR A 191 1.20 -7.49 22.51
N ARG A 192 1.01 -6.18 22.25
CA ARG A 192 2.11 -5.20 22.38
C ARG A 192 2.60 -5.13 23.83
N ALA A 193 1.70 -5.27 24.80
CA ALA A 193 2.03 -5.27 26.22
C ALA A 193 2.89 -4.06 26.64
N ASN A 194 2.58 -2.86 26.14
CA ASN A 194 3.32 -1.60 26.39
C ASN A 194 4.81 -1.63 25.99
N ARG A 195 5.25 -2.58 25.17
CA ARG A 195 6.63 -2.61 24.67
C ARG A 195 6.95 -1.34 23.85
N THR A 196 8.19 -0.90 23.98
CA THR A 196 8.80 0.13 23.13
C THR A 196 8.79 -0.31 21.67
N HIS A 197 9.10 0.60 20.74
CA HIS A 197 9.19 0.25 19.33
C HIS A 197 10.28 -0.81 19.10
N SER A 198 11.46 -0.68 19.71
CA SER A 198 12.57 -1.64 19.64
C SER A 198 12.24 -3.05 20.15
N ASP A 199 11.42 -3.18 21.20
CA ASP A 199 11.02 -4.47 21.77
C ASP A 199 9.80 -5.09 21.06
N PHE A 200 9.02 -4.27 20.37
CA PHE A 200 7.78 -4.67 19.72
C PHE A 200 7.98 -5.01 18.24
N LEU A 201 8.81 -4.26 17.54
CA LEU A 201 9.04 -4.37 16.10
C LEU A 201 10.28 -5.21 15.80
N THR A 202 10.30 -5.80 14.60
CA THR A 202 11.51 -6.34 13.98
C THR A 202 11.41 -6.20 12.46
N GLY A 203 12.55 -6.18 11.79
CA GLY A 203 12.61 -6.12 10.33
C GLY A 203 12.57 -7.51 9.70
N ILE A 204 12.05 -7.61 8.48
CA ILE A 204 12.09 -8.83 7.66
C ILE A 204 13.54 -9.31 7.49
N SER A 205 14.49 -8.41 7.25
CA SER A 205 15.92 -8.77 7.11
C SER A 205 16.54 -9.35 8.39
N THR A 206 15.97 -9.07 9.56
CA THR A 206 16.40 -9.64 10.85
C THR A 206 15.67 -10.93 11.17
N ALA A 207 14.37 -10.98 10.89
CA ALA A 207 13.54 -12.15 11.16
C ALA A 207 13.79 -13.31 10.18
N PHE A 208 14.18 -12.99 8.95
CA PHE A 208 14.33 -13.93 7.84
C PHE A 208 15.64 -13.67 7.06
N PRO A 209 16.82 -13.74 7.73
CA PRO A 209 18.08 -13.29 7.14
C PRO A 209 18.50 -14.07 5.88
N ASP A 210 18.15 -15.36 5.80
CA ASP A 210 18.52 -16.25 4.70
C ASP A 210 17.37 -16.49 3.71
N THR A 211 16.17 -15.94 3.96
CA THR A 211 14.98 -16.18 3.13
C THR A 211 14.88 -15.19 1.98
N PHE A 212 15.19 -13.91 2.22
CA PHE A 212 15.10 -12.86 1.21
C PHE A 212 16.43 -12.13 1.09
N SER A 213 17.04 -12.19 -0.10
CA SER A 213 18.31 -11.51 -0.38
C SER A 213 18.19 -9.99 -0.46
N SER A 214 16.98 -9.47 -0.67
CA SER A 214 16.71 -8.05 -0.83
C SER A 214 15.24 -7.71 -0.58
N PRO A 215 14.89 -6.41 -0.42
CA PRO A 215 13.51 -5.97 -0.38
C PRO A 215 12.68 -6.41 -1.59
N GLN A 216 13.29 -6.40 -2.78
CA GLN A 216 12.65 -6.81 -4.03
C GLN A 216 12.37 -8.32 -4.04
N ALA A 217 13.24 -9.14 -3.43
CA ALA A 217 13.01 -10.57 -3.33
C ALA A 217 11.75 -10.90 -2.52
N LEU A 218 11.45 -10.16 -1.45
CA LEU A 218 10.20 -10.31 -0.70
C LEU A 218 8.97 -10.02 -1.58
N LEU A 219 8.98 -8.91 -2.31
CA LEU A 219 7.85 -8.55 -3.18
C LEU A 219 7.72 -9.49 -4.37
N HIS A 220 8.82 -10.01 -4.89
CA HIS A 220 8.82 -11.05 -5.93
C HIS A 220 8.17 -12.34 -5.43
N ALA A 221 8.59 -12.84 -4.26
CA ALA A 221 7.98 -14.02 -3.65
C ALA A 221 6.48 -13.79 -3.35
N THR A 222 6.13 -12.57 -2.93
CA THR A 222 4.72 -12.17 -2.77
C THR A 222 3.94 -12.23 -4.09
N GLN A 223 4.53 -11.73 -5.17
CA GLN A 223 3.96 -11.80 -6.52
C GLN A 223 3.78 -13.24 -7.00
N GLU A 224 4.77 -14.11 -6.79
CA GLU A 224 4.72 -15.53 -7.16
C GLU A 224 3.55 -16.24 -6.48
N VAL A 225 3.44 -16.12 -5.15
CA VAL A 225 2.35 -16.76 -4.38
C VAL A 225 0.97 -16.24 -4.79
N ILE A 226 0.82 -14.93 -5.03
CA ILE A 226 -0.45 -14.37 -5.52
C ILE A 226 -0.76 -14.86 -6.93
N THR A 227 0.25 -14.97 -7.80
CA THR A 227 0.10 -15.47 -9.17
C THR A 227 -0.39 -16.91 -9.15
N GLU A 228 0.21 -17.77 -8.34
CA GLU A 228 -0.24 -19.16 -8.16
C GLU A 228 -1.70 -19.23 -7.68
N GLU A 229 -2.05 -18.43 -6.67
CA GLU A 229 -3.42 -18.37 -6.14
C GLU A 229 -4.43 -17.87 -7.18
N ALA A 230 -4.04 -16.88 -8.00
CA ALA A 230 -4.85 -16.36 -9.09
C ALA A 230 -5.11 -17.42 -10.17
N LEU A 231 -4.04 -18.08 -10.66
CA LEU A 231 -4.13 -19.13 -11.68
C LEU A 231 -4.98 -20.31 -11.19
N ARG A 232 -4.79 -20.73 -9.94
CA ARG A 232 -5.59 -21.79 -9.30
C ARG A 232 -7.09 -21.45 -9.26
N LYS A 233 -7.43 -20.17 -9.21
CA LYS A 233 -8.81 -19.64 -9.21
C LYS A 233 -9.33 -19.32 -10.61
N GLY A 234 -8.57 -19.62 -11.66
CA GLY A 234 -8.96 -19.38 -13.05
C GLY A 234 -8.86 -17.91 -13.47
N PHE A 235 -8.09 -17.10 -12.74
CA PHE A 235 -7.75 -15.74 -13.17
C PHE A 235 -6.58 -15.80 -14.15
N GLN A 236 -6.63 -14.95 -15.18
CA GLN A 236 -5.44 -14.57 -15.92
C GLN A 236 -4.63 -13.56 -15.10
N VAL A 237 -3.33 -13.50 -15.34
CA VAL A 237 -2.43 -12.56 -14.66
C VAL A 237 -1.79 -11.65 -15.69
N ALA A 238 -1.90 -10.35 -15.46
CA ALA A 238 -1.24 -9.31 -16.22
C ALA A 238 -0.29 -8.53 -15.30
N GLU A 239 0.79 -7.99 -15.85
CA GLU A 239 1.75 -7.16 -15.12
C GLU A 239 1.99 -5.86 -15.88
N VAL A 240 1.91 -4.76 -15.15
CA VAL A 240 2.28 -3.43 -15.62
C VAL A 240 3.33 -2.89 -14.68
N ALA A 241 4.52 -2.60 -15.20
CA ALA A 241 5.57 -1.93 -14.46
C ALA A 241 5.56 -0.43 -14.80
N LEU A 242 5.56 0.40 -13.77
CA LEU A 242 5.71 1.84 -13.89
C LEU A 242 7.10 2.21 -13.34
N SER A 243 8.12 2.12 -14.18
CA SER A 243 9.41 2.73 -13.86
C SER A 243 9.29 4.24 -13.99
N ALA A 244 9.80 4.99 -13.03
CA ALA A 244 9.78 6.44 -13.07
C ALA A 244 10.98 6.98 -13.85
N SER A 245 10.87 7.16 -15.17
CA SER A 245 11.52 8.31 -15.81
C SER A 245 10.70 9.57 -15.52
N SER A 246 11.32 10.76 -15.58
CA SER A 246 10.61 12.04 -15.38
C SER A 246 9.39 12.19 -16.28
N LYS A 247 9.42 11.58 -17.47
CA LYS A 247 8.32 11.54 -18.44
C LYS A 247 7.21 10.56 -18.04
N GLU A 248 7.54 9.43 -17.42
CA GLU A 248 6.55 8.45 -16.93
C GLU A 248 5.82 8.96 -15.69
N LEU A 249 6.52 9.65 -14.79
CA LEU A 249 5.92 10.32 -13.63
C LEU A 249 4.90 11.39 -14.05
N SER A 250 5.22 12.22 -15.06
CA SER A 250 4.27 13.22 -15.55
C SER A 250 3.02 12.62 -16.18
N HIS A 251 3.13 11.49 -16.89
CA HIS A 251 1.96 10.77 -17.41
C HIS A 251 1.16 10.10 -16.30
N PHE A 252 1.83 9.58 -15.29
CA PHE A 252 1.17 8.92 -14.16
C PHE A 252 0.38 9.90 -13.31
N ASP A 253 0.98 11.03 -12.94
CA ASP A 253 0.27 12.10 -12.25
C ASP A 253 -0.98 12.47 -13.09
N GLY A 254 -0.80 12.48 -14.43
CA GLY A 254 -1.82 12.70 -15.45
C GLY A 254 -3.11 11.91 -15.28
N LEU A 255 -2.94 10.59 -15.20
CA LEU A 255 -4.01 9.63 -15.01
C LEU A 255 -4.73 9.85 -13.68
N ILE A 256 -3.97 10.15 -12.62
CA ILE A 256 -4.52 10.44 -11.30
C ILE A 256 -5.37 11.70 -11.32
N ALA A 257 -4.94 12.75 -12.01
CA ALA A 257 -5.74 13.97 -12.20
C ALA A 257 -7.11 13.68 -12.77
N GLN A 258 -7.15 12.93 -13.88
CA GLN A 258 -8.38 12.70 -14.62
C GLN A 258 -9.35 11.88 -13.77
N LEU A 259 -8.84 10.86 -13.08
CA LEU A 259 -9.60 10.07 -12.13
C LEU A 259 -10.16 10.93 -10.99
N CYS A 260 -9.38 11.89 -10.47
CA CYS A 260 -9.76 12.80 -9.39
C CYS A 260 -10.71 13.93 -9.85
N TYR A 261 -10.55 14.44 -11.08
CA TYR A 261 -11.33 15.52 -11.66
C TYR A 261 -12.77 15.07 -11.93
N ASP A 262 -12.93 13.89 -12.53
CA ASP A 262 -14.25 13.35 -12.85
C ASP A 262 -15.02 12.84 -11.61
N LYS A 263 -14.34 12.67 -10.47
CA LYS A 263 -14.92 12.08 -9.26
C LYS A 263 -14.45 12.81 -8.00
N PRO A 264 -15.15 13.86 -7.54
CA PRO A 264 -14.84 14.58 -6.29
C PRO A 264 -14.84 13.69 -5.03
N LYS A 265 -15.33 12.44 -5.13
CA LYS A 265 -15.30 11.41 -4.09
C LYS A 265 -13.93 10.73 -3.89
N LEU A 266 -12.90 11.04 -4.69
CA LEU A 266 -11.52 10.54 -4.51
C LEU A 266 -10.69 11.39 -3.52
N ARG A 267 -11.29 12.35 -2.83
CA ARG A 267 -10.60 13.33 -1.96
C ARG A 267 -10.38 12.83 -0.52
N SER A 268 -10.30 11.52 -0.27
CA SER A 268 -10.06 11.02 1.09
C SER A 268 -8.58 10.84 1.42
N THR A 269 -7.71 10.93 0.41
CA THR A 269 -6.25 10.99 0.54
C THR A 269 -5.75 12.40 0.27
N PHE A 270 -5.09 13.03 1.24
CA PHE A 270 -4.62 14.42 1.14
C PHE A 270 -3.55 14.73 2.19
N PHE A 271 -2.75 15.78 1.97
CA PHE A 271 -1.84 16.29 2.99
C PHE A 271 -2.60 17.04 4.08
N VAL A 272 -2.13 16.88 5.31
CA VAL A 272 -2.65 17.58 6.48
C VAL A 272 -1.57 18.38 7.20
N ASP A 273 -1.98 19.43 7.90
CA ASP A 273 -1.11 20.13 8.84
C ASP A 273 -1.00 19.38 10.18
N GLY A 274 -0.23 19.96 11.11
CA GLY A 274 -0.11 19.47 12.49
C GLY A 274 -1.42 19.46 13.28
N THR A 275 -2.45 20.18 12.83
CA THR A 275 -3.79 20.14 13.42
C THR A 275 -4.64 18.98 12.93
N GLY A 276 -4.26 18.40 11.78
CA GLY A 276 -5.00 17.39 11.05
C GLY A 276 -5.94 17.96 10.00
N ALA A 277 -5.96 19.29 9.83
CA ALA A 277 -6.72 19.97 8.80
C ALA A 277 -6.07 19.77 7.43
N PRO A 278 -6.86 19.68 6.33
CA PRO A 278 -6.30 19.62 4.99
C PRO A 278 -5.44 20.87 4.70
N LEU A 279 -4.28 20.68 4.08
CA LEU A 279 -3.49 21.80 3.56
C LEU A 279 -4.23 22.53 2.41
N PRO A 280 -3.97 23.83 2.17
CA PRO A 280 -4.60 24.58 1.08
C PRO A 280 -4.41 23.92 -0.30
N GLU A 281 -5.33 24.16 -1.23
CA GLU A 281 -5.27 23.65 -2.60
C GLU A 281 -3.98 24.05 -3.33
N GLU A 282 -3.20 25.05 -2.93
CA GLU A 282 -1.90 25.31 -3.57
C GLU A 282 -0.82 24.30 -3.15
N ALA A 283 -0.91 23.78 -1.92
CA ALA A 283 -0.10 22.67 -1.41
C ALA A 283 -0.67 21.29 -1.84
N ASN A 284 -1.99 21.23 -2.02
CA ASN A 284 -2.77 20.05 -2.44
C ASN A 284 -3.23 20.11 -3.92
N GLY A 285 -2.69 20.97 -4.78
CA GLY A 285 -3.30 21.28 -6.09
C GLY A 285 -2.29 21.80 -7.12
N ARG A 286 -1.00 21.57 -6.85
CA ARG A 286 -0.03 21.26 -7.92
C ARG A 286 -0.38 19.98 -8.70
N TYR A 287 -1.47 19.30 -8.36
CA TYR A 287 -2.05 18.29 -9.23
C TYR A 287 -2.51 18.94 -10.53
N GLU A 288 -3.49 19.84 -10.60
CA GLU A 288 -4.15 20.20 -11.88
C GLU A 288 -3.27 20.69 -13.05
N ARG A 289 -2.13 21.36 -12.83
CA ARG A 289 -1.37 22.04 -13.90
C ARG A 289 -0.28 21.20 -14.59
N LEU A 290 0.16 20.09 -13.99
CA LEU A 290 1.04 19.11 -14.65
C LEU A 290 0.26 18.10 -15.51
N LEU A 291 -1.08 18.19 -15.47
CA LEU A 291 -2.00 17.10 -15.82
C LEU A 291 -2.88 17.40 -17.03
N TYR A 292 -2.94 18.67 -17.41
CA TYR A 292 -4.00 19.19 -18.27
C TYR A 292 -3.79 18.94 -19.77
N ASP A 293 -2.55 18.75 -20.25
CA ASP A 293 -2.26 18.67 -21.70
C ASP A 293 -1.96 17.26 -22.25
N ALA A 294 -1.87 16.22 -21.39
CA ALA A 294 -1.38 14.90 -21.81
C ALA A 294 -2.46 13.86 -22.22
N PHE A 295 -3.76 14.13 -22.03
CA PHE A 295 -4.83 13.10 -22.10
C PHE A 295 -5.78 13.17 -23.30
N ARG A 296 -5.33 13.73 -24.42
CA ARG A 296 -6.10 13.66 -25.68
C ARG A 296 -5.84 12.41 -26.52
N SER A 297 -5.04 11.44 -26.05
CA SER A 297 -4.70 10.25 -26.84
C SER A 297 -5.67 9.08 -26.61
N ALA A 298 -5.98 8.33 -27.67
CA ALA A 298 -7.00 7.27 -27.67
C ALA A 298 -6.55 6.02 -26.88
N GLU A 299 -5.25 5.85 -26.68
CA GLU A 299 -4.61 4.68 -26.08
C GLU A 299 -4.87 4.59 -24.57
N CYS A 300 -5.01 5.73 -23.88
CA CYS A 300 -5.27 5.75 -22.44
C CYS A 300 -6.71 5.34 -22.08
N ARG A 301 -7.68 5.59 -22.99
CA ARG A 301 -9.07 5.11 -22.84
C ARG A 301 -9.17 3.60 -22.98
N ALA A 302 -8.41 3.02 -23.93
CA ALA A 302 -8.34 1.58 -24.14
C ALA A 302 -7.84 0.77 -22.91
N PHE A 303 -6.89 1.33 -22.15
CA PHE A 303 -6.36 0.72 -20.92
C PHE A 303 -7.39 0.68 -19.78
N LEU A 304 -8.14 1.76 -19.57
CA LEU A 304 -9.17 1.86 -18.51
C LEU A 304 -10.42 1.03 -18.82
N ASP A 305 -10.75 0.85 -20.10
CA ASP A 305 -11.91 0.08 -20.55
C ASP A 305 -11.63 -1.43 -20.69
N GLY A 306 -10.41 -1.88 -20.35
CA GLY A 306 -10.02 -3.29 -20.40
C GLY A 306 -9.96 -3.86 -21.82
N GLN A 307 -9.81 -3.01 -22.85
CA GLN A 307 -9.72 -3.42 -24.24
C GLN A 307 -8.58 -2.70 -24.96
N GLY A 308 -7.41 -3.34 -25.04
CA GLY A 308 -6.39 -2.96 -26.03
C GLY A 308 -4.95 -3.09 -25.54
N ARG A 309 -4.11 -3.73 -26.36
CA ARG A 309 -2.64 -3.62 -26.28
C ARG A 309 -2.24 -2.18 -26.59
N SER A 310 -1.33 -1.62 -25.80
CA SER A 310 -0.77 -0.29 -26.08
C SER A 310 0.60 -0.40 -26.74
N ASP A 311 0.89 0.47 -27.69
CA ASP A 311 2.18 0.60 -28.40
C ASP A 311 3.34 1.07 -27.49
N LEU A 312 3.12 1.13 -26.17
CA LEU A 312 4.14 1.35 -25.14
C LEU A 312 4.91 0.07 -24.77
N GLY A 313 4.62 -1.06 -25.42
CA GLY A 313 5.22 -2.35 -25.07
C GLY A 313 4.75 -2.92 -23.72
N LEU A 314 3.78 -2.26 -23.07
CA LEU A 314 3.06 -2.79 -21.92
C LEU A 314 2.02 -3.78 -22.44
N VAL A 315 2.38 -5.06 -22.34
CA VAL A 315 1.54 -6.19 -22.70
C VAL A 315 0.51 -6.41 -21.59
N VAL A 316 -0.77 -6.29 -21.93
CA VAL A 316 -1.86 -6.91 -21.16
C VAL A 316 -1.81 -8.42 -21.35
#